data_AF-A0A8X8XR72-F1
#
_entry.id   AF-A0A8X8XR72-F1
#
_cell.length_a   1.000
_cell.length_b   1.000
_cell.length_c   1.000
_cell.angle_alpha   90.00
_cell.angle_beta   90.00
_cell.angle_gamma   90.00
#
_symmetry.space_group_name_H-M   'P 1'
#
loop_
_entity.id
_entity.type
_entity.pdbx_description
1 polymer ?
#
loop_
_entity_poly.entity_id
_entity_poly.type
_entity_poly.pdbx_seq_one_letter_code
_entity_poly.pdbx_strand_id
1 'polypeptide(L)'
;MNFIIPPQAVFFYKGKWTTEMDAMLLSTLITLRRGREWEDGNVPEDVLRNVRDVIMHPFGMDLTTDDIAGRVKLLKARYISFKKLVKTNGVQWNPQHRIVVASDSTWNFIFKRDASATTYFYRDEPDFSLLASFFGQFDVKVEFPQ
;
A
#
# COMPACT_ATOMS: atom_id res chain seq x y z
N MET A 1 -22.31 -9.09 -10.08
CA MET A 1 -21.45 -10.05 -9.33
C MET A 1 -22.08 -10.32 -7.97
N ASN A 2 -21.91 -11.50 -7.36
CA ASN A 2 -22.44 -11.78 -6.01
C ASN A 2 -21.36 -12.38 -5.08
N PHE A 3 -20.23 -11.68 -4.96
CA PHE A 3 -19.16 -12.05 -4.02
C PHE A 3 -19.31 -11.25 -2.73
N ILE A 4 -19.31 -11.92 -1.57
CA ILE A 4 -19.10 -11.27 -0.28
C ILE A 4 -17.58 -11.21 -0.07
N ILE A 5 -16.98 -10.05 -0.35
CA ILE A 5 -15.54 -9.86 -0.16
C ILE A 5 -15.29 -9.44 1.30
N PRO A 6 -14.35 -10.09 2.03
CA PRO A 6 -14.00 -9.67 3.38
C PRO A 6 -13.56 -8.20 3.47
N PRO A 7 -13.63 -7.56 4.65
CA PRO A 7 -13.08 -6.23 4.83
C PRO A 7 -11.59 -6.16 4.47
N GLN A 8 -11.18 -5.07 3.80
CA GLN A 8 -9.80 -4.84 3.36
C GLN A 8 -8.77 -5.06 4.48
N ALA A 9 -9.10 -4.67 5.71
CA ALA A 9 -8.25 -4.84 6.89
C ALA A 9 -7.81 -6.29 7.14
N VAL A 10 -8.67 -7.27 6.83
CA VAL A 10 -8.37 -8.71 6.99
C VAL A 10 -7.21 -9.16 6.08
N PHE A 11 -7.02 -8.45 4.97
CA PHE A 11 -5.92 -8.72 4.05
C PHE A 11 -4.62 -8.01 4.45
N PHE A 12 -4.70 -6.76 4.91
CA PHE A 12 -3.52 -5.91 5.18
C PHE A 12 -2.92 -6.08 6.57
N TYR A 13 -3.75 -6.38 7.56
CA TYR A 13 -3.40 -6.32 8.97
C TYR A 13 -3.57 -7.71 9.58
N LYS A 14 -2.49 -8.50 9.49
CA LYS A 14 -2.34 -9.76 10.18
C LYS A 14 -1.31 -9.61 11.30
N GLY A 15 -1.61 -10.20 12.46
CA GLY A 15 -0.73 -10.15 13.62
C GLY A 15 -0.63 -8.76 14.22
N LYS A 16 0.60 -8.25 14.33
CA LYS A 16 0.99 -7.08 15.11
C LYS A 16 0.74 -5.71 14.42
N TRP A 17 0.47 -5.68 13.12
CA TRP A 17 0.49 -4.46 12.31
C TRP A 17 -0.87 -3.75 12.24
N THR A 18 -0.86 -2.43 12.34
CA THR A 18 -2.04 -1.57 12.15
C THR A 18 -1.80 -0.51 11.08
N THR A 19 -2.85 0.20 10.67
CA THR A 19 -2.75 1.34 9.75
C THR A 19 -1.84 2.45 10.32
N GLU A 20 -1.93 2.72 11.62
CA GLU A 20 -1.14 3.76 12.29
C GLU A 20 0.35 3.40 12.30
N MET A 21 0.68 2.12 12.47
CA MET A 21 2.06 1.65 12.39
C MET A 21 2.62 1.78 10.97
N ASP A 22 1.83 1.48 9.93
CA ASP A 22 2.23 1.68 8.54
C ASP A 22 2.49 3.16 8.24
N ALA A 23 1.58 4.04 8.65
CA ALA A 23 1.72 5.47 8.45
C ALA A 23 2.99 6.03 9.13
N MET A 24 3.27 5.60 10.36
CA MET A 24 4.49 6.00 11.09
C MET A 24 5.75 5.44 10.42
N LEU A 25 5.75 4.16 10.07
CA LEU A 25 6.85 3.51 9.36
C LEU A 25 7.19 4.25 8.06
N LEU A 26 6.18 4.53 7.23
CA LEU A 26 6.37 5.22 5.95
C LEU A 26 6.86 6.67 6.15
N SER A 27 6.30 7.39 7.11
CA SER A 27 6.71 8.77 7.42
C SER A 27 8.17 8.83 7.89
N THR A 28 8.60 7.89 8.72
CA THR A 28 10.00 7.80 9.17
C THR A 28 10.93 7.44 8.00
N LEU A 29 10.54 6.49 7.15
CA LEU A 29 11.31 6.15 5.95
C LEU A 29 11.47 7.33 4.99
N ILE A 30 10.40 8.08 4.71
CA ILE A 30 10.44 9.28 3.86
C ILE A 30 11.39 10.32 4.46
N THR A 31 11.35 10.50 5.78
CA THR A 31 12.24 11.45 6.48
C THR A 31 13.70 11.03 6.36
N LEU A 32 14.01 9.76 6.58
CA LEU A 32 15.37 9.22 6.51
C LEU A 32 15.93 9.11 5.08
N ARG A 33 15.07 9.05 4.06
CA ARG A 33 15.47 9.01 2.65
C ARG A 33 15.97 10.35 2.12
N ARG A 34 15.70 11.47 2.82
CA ARG A 34 16.14 12.80 2.39
C ARG A 34 17.66 12.84 2.25
N GLY A 35 18.13 13.08 1.02
CA GLY A 35 19.56 13.14 0.71
C GLY A 35 20.27 11.79 0.65
N ARG A 36 19.54 10.68 0.60
CA ARG A 36 20.08 9.31 0.47
C ARG A 36 19.46 8.60 -0.73
N GLU A 37 20.27 7.77 -1.39
CA GLU A 37 19.81 6.89 -2.45
C GLU A 37 19.91 5.43 -2.01
N TRP A 38 18.83 4.68 -2.23
CA TRP A 38 18.80 3.22 -2.17
C TRP A 38 17.68 2.70 -3.07
N GLU A 39 17.80 1.45 -3.49
CA GLU A 39 16.78 0.78 -4.30
C GLU A 39 15.50 0.53 -3.49
N ASP A 40 14.34 0.73 -4.13
CA ASP A 40 13.06 0.49 -3.49
C ASP A 40 12.95 -0.96 -2.99
N GLY A 41 12.79 -1.16 -1.69
CA GLY A 41 12.71 -2.48 -1.05
C GLY A 41 14.04 -3.05 -0.54
N ASN A 42 15.17 -2.40 -0.83
CA ASN A 42 16.49 -2.69 -0.25
C ASN A 42 16.90 -1.55 0.69
N VAL A 43 16.10 -1.37 1.74
CA VAL A 43 16.35 -0.34 2.76
C VAL A 43 17.61 -0.72 3.56
N PRO A 44 18.57 0.21 3.74
CA PRO A 44 19.78 -0.06 4.52
C PRO A 44 19.50 -0.49 5.96
N GLU A 45 20.34 -1.36 6.53
CA GLU A 45 20.16 -1.92 7.87
C GLU A 45 20.13 -0.84 8.97
N ASP A 46 20.94 0.22 8.84
CA ASP A 46 20.93 1.35 9.77
C ASP A 46 19.59 2.11 9.72
N VAL A 47 18.98 2.22 8.55
CA VAL A 47 17.67 2.85 8.36
C VAL A 47 16.57 1.95 8.95
N LEU A 48 16.62 0.64 8.69
CA LEU A 48 15.67 -0.33 9.27
C LEU A 48 15.70 -0.29 10.80
N ARG A 49 16.90 -0.23 11.40
CA ARG A 49 17.08 -0.10 12.84
C ARG A 49 16.47 1.18 13.40
N ASN A 50 16.73 2.33 12.75
CA ASN A 50 16.15 3.60 13.17
C ASN A 50 14.62 3.58 13.08
N VAL A 51 14.05 3.04 12.00
CA VAL A 51 12.61 2.90 11.82
C VAL A 51 12.01 2.04 12.93
N ARG A 52 12.61 0.87 13.22
CA ARG A 52 12.23 -0.01 14.33
C ARG A 52 12.15 0.76 15.65
N ASP A 53 13.20 1.50 15.98
CA ASP A 53 13.29 2.24 17.24
C ASP A 53 12.22 3.31 17.39
N VAL A 54 11.88 3.99 16.29
CA VAL A 54 10.81 5.01 16.28
C VAL A 54 9.43 4.38 16.47
N ILE A 55 9.15 3.23 15.83
CA ILE A 55 7.81 2.63 15.87
C ILE A 55 7.58 1.70 17.06
N MET A 56 8.62 1.11 17.66
CA MET A 56 8.44 0.18 18.77
C MET A 56 7.94 0.89 20.04
N HIS A 57 8.45 2.09 20.33
CA HIS A 57 8.20 2.79 21.58
C HIS A 57 6.74 3.29 21.73
N PRO A 58 6.11 3.95 20.73
CA PRO A 58 4.74 4.42 20.87
C PRO A 58 3.69 3.30 20.94
N PHE A 59 4.01 2.13 20.38
CA PHE A 59 3.08 1.00 20.29
C PHE A 59 3.36 -0.10 21.32
N GLY A 60 4.44 0.00 22.11
CA GLY A 60 4.82 -1.02 23.10
C GLY A 60 5.16 -2.36 22.47
N MET A 61 5.71 -2.36 21.25
CA MET A 61 5.88 -3.56 20.43
C MET A 61 7.31 -4.05 20.47
N ASP A 62 7.49 -5.37 20.50
CA ASP A 62 8.78 -5.99 20.22
C ASP A 62 8.85 -6.36 18.73
N LEU A 63 9.65 -5.61 17.98
CA LEU A 63 9.86 -5.73 16.54
C LEU A 63 11.34 -5.87 16.24
N THR A 64 11.69 -6.72 15.29
CA THR A 64 13.04 -6.89 14.75
C THR A 64 13.24 -6.05 13.49
N THR A 65 14.48 -5.87 13.03
CA THR A 65 14.73 -5.23 11.72
C THR A 65 14.18 -6.07 10.57
N ASP A 66 14.14 -7.40 10.72
CA ASP A 66 13.49 -8.31 9.77
C ASP A 66 11.97 -8.09 9.70
N ASP A 67 11.30 -7.82 10.83
CA ASP A 67 9.88 -7.46 10.83
C ASP A 67 9.64 -6.17 10.01
N ILE A 68 10.51 -5.18 10.16
CA ILE A 68 10.44 -3.92 9.39
C ILE A 68 10.66 -4.19 7.90
N ALA A 69 11.71 -4.94 7.56
CA ALA A 69 12.02 -5.28 6.18
C ALA A 69 10.88 -6.07 5.52
N GLY A 70 10.30 -7.04 6.23
CA GLY A 70 9.13 -7.80 5.79
C GLY A 70 7.93 -6.89 5.55
N ARG A 71 7.67 -5.92 6.44
CA ARG A 71 6.57 -4.97 6.28
C ARG A 71 6.78 -4.03 5.10
N VAL A 72 7.99 -3.52 4.90
CA VAL A 72 8.33 -2.69 3.73
C VAL A 72 8.10 -3.45 2.42
N LYS A 73 8.48 -4.73 2.35
CA LYS A 73 8.21 -5.59 1.19
C LYS A 73 6.71 -5.73 0.92
N LEU A 74 5.90 -5.94 1.96
CA LEU A 74 4.44 -6.01 1.84
C LEU A 74 3.85 -4.68 1.36
N LEU A 75 4.29 -3.55 1.90
CA LEU A 75 3.86 -2.21 1.51
C LEU A 75 4.21 -1.90 0.05
N LYS A 76 5.39 -2.33 -0.41
CA LYS A 76 5.77 -2.23 -1.84
C LYS A 76 4.84 -3.05 -2.72
N ALA A 77 4.48 -4.27 -2.30
CA ALA A 77 3.55 -5.11 -3.05
C ALA A 77 2.16 -4.47 -3.16
N ARG A 78 1.62 -3.93 -2.06
CA ARG A 78 0.38 -3.12 -2.02
C ARG A 78 0.43 -1.96 -3.02
N TYR A 79 1.50 -1.16 -2.97
CA TYR A 79 1.68 -0.04 -3.89
C TYR A 79 1.66 -0.48 -5.36
N ILE A 80 2.40 -1.54 -5.70
CA ILE A 80 2.46 -2.06 -7.07
C ILE A 80 1.09 -2.61 -7.52
N SER A 81 0.41 -3.38 -6.67
CA SER A 81 -0.91 -3.94 -6.98
C SER A 81 -1.93 -2.84 -7.21
N PHE A 82 -2.00 -1.85 -6.31
CA PHE A 82 -2.93 -0.73 -6.46
C PHE A 82 -2.61 0.12 -7.70
N LYS A 83 -1.32 0.41 -7.96
CA LYS A 83 -0.88 1.13 -9.15
C LYS A 83 -1.28 0.41 -10.45
N LYS A 84 -1.20 -0.93 -10.50
CA LYS A 84 -1.67 -1.73 -11.64
C LYS A 84 -3.19 -1.69 -11.78
N LEU A 85 -3.91 -1.78 -10.67
CA LEU A 85 -5.37 -1.70 -10.63
C LEU A 85 -5.85 -0.39 -11.24
N VAL A 86 -5.36 0.75 -10.77
CA VAL A 86 -5.78 2.08 -11.27
C VAL A 86 -5.33 2.37 -12.71
N LYS A 87 -4.36 1.59 -13.25
CA LYS A 87 -3.96 1.67 -14.67
C LYS A 87 -4.80 0.77 -15.59
N THR A 88 -5.68 -0.06 -15.05
CA THR A 88 -6.54 -0.96 -15.84
C THR A 88 -7.63 -0.15 -16.52
N ASN A 89 -7.84 -0.37 -17.83
CA ASN A 89 -8.83 0.40 -18.59
C ASN A 89 -10.24 0.19 -18.01
N GLY A 90 -11.01 1.29 -17.87
CA GLY A 90 -12.33 1.26 -17.27
C GLY A 90 -12.33 1.17 -15.74
N VAL A 91 -11.17 1.38 -15.12
CA VAL A 91 -11.03 1.60 -13.68
C VAL A 91 -10.80 3.09 -13.44
N GLN A 92 -11.61 3.66 -12.55
CA GLN A 92 -11.48 5.02 -12.06
C GLN A 92 -11.16 4.99 -10.57
N TRP A 93 -10.16 5.76 -10.14
CA TRP A 93 -9.90 5.97 -8.71
C TRP A 93 -10.50 7.31 -8.29
N ASN A 94 -11.27 7.31 -7.21
CA ASN A 94 -11.87 8.50 -6.61
C ASN A 94 -11.20 8.76 -5.24
N PRO A 95 -10.19 9.64 -5.17
CA PRO A 95 -9.47 9.92 -3.93
C PRO A 95 -10.35 10.61 -2.88
N GLN A 96 -11.34 11.42 -3.29
CA GLN A 96 -12.23 12.13 -2.37
C GLN A 96 -13.10 11.15 -1.57
N HIS A 97 -13.60 10.10 -2.21
CA HIS A 97 -14.42 9.08 -1.57
C HIS A 97 -13.62 7.86 -1.10
N ARG A 98 -12.31 7.80 -1.40
CA ARG A 98 -11.41 6.69 -1.08
C ARG A 98 -11.88 5.34 -1.63
N ILE A 99 -12.27 5.33 -2.89
CA ILE A 99 -12.81 4.15 -3.58
C ILE A 99 -12.26 3.98 -5.00
N VAL A 100 -12.31 2.74 -5.49
CA VAL A 100 -12.08 2.38 -6.88
C VAL A 100 -13.41 2.03 -7.51
N VAL A 101 -13.70 2.60 -8.68
CA VAL A 101 -14.95 2.42 -9.42
C VAL A 101 -14.64 1.74 -10.74
N ALA A 102 -15.38 0.67 -11.04
CA ALA A 102 -15.32 -0.02 -12.32
C ALA A 102 -16.64 -0.79 -12.53
N SER A 103 -16.93 -1.16 -13.78
CA SER A 103 -18.10 -2.00 -14.09
C SER A 103 -17.92 -3.44 -13.56
N ASP A 104 -19.02 -4.16 -13.40
CA ASP A 104 -19.01 -5.59 -13.05
C ASP A 104 -18.16 -6.43 -14.01
N SER A 105 -18.18 -6.12 -15.31
CA SER A 105 -17.37 -6.83 -16.31
C SER A 105 -15.88 -6.54 -16.13
N THR A 106 -15.52 -5.29 -15.83
CA THR A 106 -14.12 -4.90 -15.54
C THR A 106 -13.62 -5.55 -14.26
N TRP A 107 -14.40 -5.55 -13.18
CA TRP A 107 -14.03 -6.26 -11.95
C TRP A 107 -13.87 -7.77 -12.18
N ASN A 108 -14.72 -8.40 -13.00
CA ASN A 108 -14.62 -9.83 -13.33
C ASN A 108 -13.31 -10.13 -14.05
N PHE A 109 -12.90 -9.25 -14.95
CA PHE A 109 -11.63 -9.36 -15.66
C PHE A 109 -10.44 -9.20 -14.72
N ILE A 110 -10.47 -8.21 -13.83
CA ILE A 110 -9.42 -7.94 -12.84
C ILE A 110 -9.23 -9.15 -11.93
N PHE A 111 -10.30 -9.68 -11.34
CA PHE A 111 -10.22 -10.79 -10.39
C PHE A 111 -9.70 -12.09 -11.01
N LYS A 112 -9.93 -12.29 -12.32
CA LYS A 112 -9.35 -13.43 -13.05
C LYS A 112 -7.84 -13.31 -13.26
N ARG A 113 -7.28 -12.09 -13.23
CA ARG A 113 -5.87 -11.82 -13.49
C ARG A 113 -5.05 -11.65 -12.23
N ASP A 114 -5.63 -11.02 -11.20
CA ASP A 114 -4.95 -10.70 -9.95
C ASP A 114 -5.93 -10.79 -8.79
N ALA A 115 -5.83 -11.87 -8.02
CA ALA A 115 -6.65 -12.06 -6.82
C ALA A 115 -6.33 -11.01 -5.74
N SER A 116 -5.12 -10.43 -5.71
CA SER A 116 -4.77 -9.39 -4.73
C SER A 116 -5.55 -8.09 -4.96
N ALA A 117 -6.02 -7.84 -6.18
CA ALA A 117 -6.84 -6.67 -6.49
C ALA A 117 -8.22 -6.70 -5.82
N THR A 118 -8.70 -7.87 -5.38
CA THR A 118 -9.95 -8.00 -4.61
C THR A 118 -9.93 -7.19 -3.32
N THR A 119 -8.74 -6.97 -2.75
CA THR A 119 -8.57 -6.18 -1.52
C THR A 119 -8.98 -4.71 -1.68
N TYR A 120 -9.09 -4.22 -2.91
CA TYR A 120 -9.44 -2.85 -3.26
C TYR A 120 -10.85 -2.69 -3.83
N PHE A 121 -11.69 -3.72 -3.75
CA PHE A 121 -13.03 -3.67 -4.35
C PHE A 121 -13.94 -2.62 -3.70
N TYR A 122 -13.86 -2.46 -2.38
CA TYR A 122 -14.69 -1.50 -1.63
C TYR A 122 -13.97 -0.20 -1.27
N ARG A 123 -12.64 -0.19 -1.29
CA ARG A 123 -11.79 0.88 -0.75
C ARG A 123 -10.51 1.03 -1.57
N ASP A 124 -9.95 2.22 -1.58
CA ASP A 124 -8.63 2.47 -2.16
C ASP A 124 -7.48 1.94 -1.29
N GLU A 125 -6.25 2.20 -1.71
CA GLU A 125 -5.05 1.94 -0.92
C GLU A 125 -4.90 3.03 0.17
N PRO A 126 -5.04 2.67 1.47
CA PRO A 126 -5.18 3.67 2.51
C PRO A 126 -3.95 4.56 2.70
N ASP A 127 -2.76 4.06 2.35
CA ASP A 127 -1.48 4.76 2.52
C ASP A 127 -0.90 5.26 1.19
N PHE A 128 -1.72 5.34 0.13
CA PHE A 128 -1.21 5.52 -1.24
C PHE A 128 -0.35 6.77 -1.42
N SER A 129 -0.68 7.89 -0.78
CA SER A 129 0.12 9.12 -0.87
C SER A 129 1.52 8.96 -0.26
N LEU A 130 1.62 8.28 0.89
CA LEU A 130 2.89 7.97 1.54
C LEU A 130 3.68 6.94 0.73
N LEU A 131 3.00 5.89 0.25
CA LEU A 131 3.60 4.87 -0.62
C LEU A 131 4.16 5.47 -1.91
N ALA A 132 3.42 6.35 -2.58
CA ALA A 132 3.87 7.03 -3.79
C ALA A 132 5.04 7.99 -3.49
N SER A 133 4.99 8.69 -2.35
CA SER A 133 6.08 9.57 -1.91
C SER A 133 7.36 8.81 -1.63
N PHE A 134 7.25 7.57 -1.12
CA PHE A 134 8.39 6.73 -0.81
C PHE A 134 8.92 5.94 -2.01
N PHE A 135 8.05 5.28 -2.80
CA PHE A 135 8.41 4.34 -3.87
C PHE A 135 8.37 4.93 -5.30
N GLY A 136 8.10 6.23 -5.48
CA GLY A 136 8.31 6.91 -6.76
C GLY A 136 7.19 6.79 -7.82
N GLN A 137 7.47 7.32 -9.02
CA GLN A 137 6.58 8.21 -9.79
C GLN A 137 5.14 7.74 -10.10
N PHE A 138 4.24 8.70 -9.87
CA PHE A 138 2.79 8.65 -9.97
C PHE A 138 2.33 8.79 -11.42
N ASP A 139 2.11 7.68 -12.11
CA ASP A 139 1.41 7.67 -13.40
C ASP A 139 -0.04 7.26 -13.16
N VAL A 140 -0.87 8.16 -12.64
CA VAL A 140 -2.32 7.92 -12.62
C VAL A 140 -2.88 8.31 -13.98
N LYS A 141 -3.50 7.35 -14.66
CA LYS A 141 -4.28 7.64 -15.87
C LYS A 141 -5.46 8.53 -15.47
N VAL A 142 -5.66 9.64 -16.17
CA VAL A 142 -6.90 10.42 -16.07
C VAL A 142 -7.85 9.88 -17.14
N GLU A 143 -8.76 9.00 -16.75
CA GLU A 143 -9.88 8.61 -17.62
C GLU A 143 -11.03 9.59 -17.40
N PHE A 144 -11.34 10.37 -18.42
CA PHE A 144 -12.56 11.19 -18.41
C PHE A 144 -13.77 10.26 -18.53
N PRO A 145 -14.84 10.46 -17.74
CA PRO A 145 -16.09 9.75 -17.96
C PRO A 145 -16.57 10.02 -19.40
N GLN A 146 -16.96 8.96 -20.12
CA GLN A 146 -17.75 9.10 -21.35
C GLN A 146 -19.18 9.49 -21.00
#